data_AF-A0A9P8BJY7-F1
#
_entry.id   AF-A0A9P8BJY7-F1
#
_cell.length_a   1.000
_cell.length_b   1.000
_cell.length_c   1.000
_cell.angle_alpha   90.00
_cell.angle_beta   90.00
_cell.angle_gamma   90.00
#
_symmetry.space_group_name_H-M   'P 1'
#
loop_
_entity.id
_entity.type
_entity.pdbx_description
1 polymer ?
#
loop_
_entity_poly.entity_id
_entity_poly.type
_entity_poly.pdbx_seq_one_letter_code
_entity_poly.pdbx_strand_id
1 'polypeptide(L)'
;MASPPQSIRASQSMPTNALGRLSLDGNAADTNAAIPNGVNGHHSNHIQQESEDPSSGEEEDGAAEQEPLDTVEKLQQELERTRAEKEALAGQYRSLLGKLTTMRTTLGNKLREDAEELDRREQLTQQLTAQNEAYVQTIETLQQELVSSNNESEKLTEELTVMRNKAVEESAFESSMRERQIMDLQNELEICRTEKDDWKRAAQEESVAADEARTAAEALRRDMEAMELDRVKDAKDMQMEKEKSANLQSVLEDFQSVKELELRQALADYDIQIRQTTQSLAEYKSRALKAEAELSEVGSNVGRLTSIEQELKDKNQLIGKLRHESVITNEHLTEALRRLRKNASSENVDRRLITNVLLSYLTTSRGDSKRYEMLSLLASILSWTDPERETAGLQRAGAGGGSTIRKSMAGSRPATASQGKVEESESFSNMFVEFLLKESAQGQAEASSPLSTTPSRQLSLPSSSPPGSPGGRSPLGSSSQGTPRIPLISLSQSRQSLSIAPTPGPPPPRKKDQG
;
A
#
# COMPACT_ATOMS: atom_id res chain seq x y z
N MET A 1 -14.57 -37.65 -39.35
CA MET A 1 -13.72 -38.60 -40.09
C MET A 1 -13.34 -39.74 -39.14
N ALA A 2 -13.17 -41.00 -39.51
CA ALA A 2 -13.73 -41.83 -40.58
C ALA A 2 -12.85 -43.11 -40.68
N SER A 3 -13.14 -44.08 -39.81
CA SER A 3 -12.81 -45.52 -39.94
C SER A 3 -11.33 -46.00 -39.90
N PRO A 4 -11.10 -47.32 -39.64
CA PRO A 4 -9.78 -47.87 -39.31
C PRO A 4 -9.37 -49.14 -40.12
N PRO A 5 -8.20 -49.72 -39.84
CA PRO A 5 -7.93 -51.17 -39.88
C PRO A 5 -8.27 -51.82 -38.50
N GLN A 6 -8.92 -52.97 -38.29
CA GLN A 6 -9.05 -54.26 -39.02
C GLN A 6 -7.71 -54.93 -39.37
N SER A 7 -7.42 -56.21 -39.09
CA SER A 7 -8.02 -57.27 -38.24
C SER A 7 -7.00 -58.45 -38.18
N ILE A 8 -7.10 -59.58 -37.45
CA ILE A 8 -8.12 -60.23 -36.61
C ILE A 8 -7.37 -61.00 -35.49
N ARG A 9 -7.90 -61.16 -34.26
CA ARG A 9 -7.56 -62.32 -33.40
C ARG A 9 -8.66 -62.68 -32.37
N ALA A 10 -9.50 -63.66 -32.69
CA ALA A 10 -10.50 -64.21 -31.75
C ALA A 10 -10.87 -65.67 -32.10
N SER A 11 -10.23 -66.63 -31.44
CA SER A 11 -10.57 -68.07 -31.39
C SER A 11 -9.70 -68.69 -30.29
N GLN A 12 -10.24 -69.00 -29.10
CA GLN A 12 -11.00 -70.21 -28.74
C GLN A 12 -10.10 -71.42 -28.42
N SER A 13 -10.65 -72.35 -27.64
CA SER A 13 -9.96 -73.34 -26.83
C SER A 13 -10.08 -74.78 -27.36
N MET A 14 -9.41 -75.68 -26.62
CA MET A 14 -9.46 -77.15 -26.69
C MET A 14 -8.43 -77.85 -27.59
N PRO A 15 -7.95 -79.07 -27.19
CA PRO A 15 -6.71 -79.63 -27.70
C PRO A 15 -6.91 -80.58 -28.90
N THR A 16 -5.95 -80.57 -29.82
CA THR A 16 -5.81 -81.59 -30.88
C THR A 16 -4.77 -82.62 -30.49
N ASN A 17 -5.22 -83.84 -30.22
CA ASN A 17 -4.38 -85.03 -30.10
C ASN A 17 -4.00 -85.58 -31.50
N ALA A 18 -3.10 -86.57 -31.53
CA ALA A 18 -2.71 -87.43 -32.66
C ALA A 18 -1.68 -86.93 -33.70
N LEU A 19 -0.98 -87.92 -34.25
CA LEU A 19 0.00 -87.92 -35.36
C LEU A 19 1.35 -87.17 -35.11
N GLY A 20 2.52 -87.81 -35.08
CA GLY A 20 2.84 -89.25 -35.00
C GLY A 20 3.90 -89.73 -36.01
N ARG A 21 4.98 -90.32 -35.49
CA ARG A 21 5.99 -91.19 -36.14
C ARG A 21 6.89 -91.75 -35.02
N LEU A 22 7.38 -92.99 -35.04
CA LEU A 22 6.95 -94.17 -35.80
C LEU A 22 7.43 -95.39 -34.98
N SER A 23 6.51 -96.21 -34.45
CA SER A 23 6.90 -97.49 -33.83
C SER A 23 7.01 -98.55 -34.93
N LEU A 24 8.11 -99.30 -34.94
CA LEU A 24 8.22 -100.55 -35.69
C LEU A 24 8.26 -101.71 -34.70
N ASP A 25 7.09 -102.27 -34.45
CA ASP A 25 6.90 -103.64 -33.99
C ASP A 25 5.78 -104.25 -34.84
N GLY A 26 5.94 -105.47 -35.33
CA GLY A 26 5.21 -105.91 -36.53
C GLY A 26 5.54 -107.29 -37.07
N ASN A 27 5.10 -108.31 -36.35
CA ASN A 27 4.74 -109.67 -36.78
C ASN A 27 5.06 -110.11 -38.23
N ALA A 28 5.76 -111.23 -38.35
CA ALA A 28 5.34 -112.32 -39.25
C ALA A 28 4.74 -113.44 -38.38
N ALA A 29 3.61 -114.01 -38.78
CA ALA A 29 2.84 -114.97 -37.97
C ALA A 29 2.72 -116.35 -38.64
N ASP A 30 2.41 -117.37 -37.84
CA ASP A 30 2.18 -118.75 -38.28
C ASP A 30 1.08 -118.90 -39.35
N THR A 31 1.29 -119.80 -40.31
CA THR A 31 0.21 -120.67 -40.82
C THR A 31 0.72 -122.08 -41.16
N ASN A 32 -0.06 -123.09 -40.78
CA ASN A 32 0.16 -124.52 -41.05
C ASN A 32 0.04 -124.89 -42.54
N ALA A 33 0.71 -125.97 -42.99
CA ALA A 33 0.06 -127.23 -43.41
C ALA A 33 0.97 -128.33 -44.04
N ALA A 34 0.81 -129.57 -43.55
CA ALA A 34 0.78 -130.88 -44.25
C ALA A 34 1.89 -131.38 -45.26
N ILE A 35 2.61 -132.44 -44.84
CA ILE A 35 2.92 -133.77 -45.48
C ILE A 35 2.40 -134.12 -46.91
N PRO A 36 2.94 -135.17 -47.62
CA PRO A 36 4.10 -136.08 -47.38
C PRO A 36 5.00 -136.43 -48.63
N ASN A 37 5.88 -137.44 -48.47
CA ASN A 37 6.61 -138.27 -49.48
C ASN A 37 7.87 -137.70 -50.17
N GLY A 38 8.94 -138.47 -50.45
CA GLY A 38 9.30 -139.84 -49.99
C GLY A 38 10.15 -140.69 -50.98
N VAL A 39 10.77 -141.77 -50.47
CA VAL A 39 11.34 -142.94 -51.22
C VAL A 39 12.65 -142.64 -52.01
N ASN A 40 13.69 -143.51 -52.14
CA ASN A 40 13.99 -144.93 -51.81
C ASN A 40 15.46 -145.02 -51.29
N GLY A 41 16.06 -146.11 -50.77
CA GLY A 41 15.77 -147.55 -50.57
C GLY A 41 17.10 -148.33 -50.46
N HIS A 42 17.22 -149.62 -50.06
CA HIS A 42 16.28 -150.60 -49.49
C HIS A 42 17.08 -151.85 -49.00
N HIS A 43 16.73 -152.44 -47.83
CA HIS A 43 16.60 -153.88 -47.43
C HIS A 43 17.56 -155.01 -47.98
N SER A 44 17.75 -156.21 -47.38
CA SER A 44 17.06 -156.97 -46.30
C SER A 44 17.88 -158.18 -45.75
N ASN A 45 17.33 -158.88 -44.74
CA ASN A 45 17.56 -160.30 -44.31
C ASN A 45 18.93 -160.65 -43.68
N HIS A 46 19.11 -161.48 -42.64
CA HIS A 46 18.28 -162.33 -41.73
C HIS A 46 17.79 -163.72 -42.20
N ILE A 47 17.91 -164.72 -41.30
CA ILE A 47 17.25 -166.06 -41.21
C ILE A 47 18.02 -167.32 -41.75
N GLN A 48 18.34 -168.25 -40.82
CA GLN A 48 18.52 -169.74 -40.94
C GLN A 48 19.71 -170.34 -41.75
N GLN A 49 20.16 -171.61 -41.60
CA GLN A 49 20.10 -172.66 -40.53
C GLN A 49 20.93 -173.93 -40.94
N GLU A 50 21.42 -174.71 -39.96
CA GLU A 50 21.83 -176.15 -40.02
C GLU A 50 23.02 -176.66 -40.88
N SER A 51 23.32 -177.96 -40.67
CA SER A 51 24.45 -178.80 -41.14
C SER A 51 25.84 -178.35 -40.65
N GLU A 52 26.56 -179.04 -39.76
CA GLU A 52 26.88 -180.48 -39.55
C GLU A 52 28.10 -181.00 -40.34
N ASP A 53 28.91 -181.76 -39.59
CA ASP A 53 30.02 -182.66 -39.95
C ASP A 53 29.60 -183.69 -41.04
N PRO A 54 30.51 -184.40 -41.75
CA PRO A 54 31.42 -185.36 -41.08
C PRO A 54 32.80 -185.68 -41.73
N SER A 55 33.69 -186.30 -40.93
CA SER A 55 34.20 -187.71 -41.03
C SER A 55 34.32 -188.35 -42.44
N SER A 56 35.28 -189.23 -42.81
CA SER A 56 36.46 -189.89 -42.21
C SER A 56 37.07 -190.89 -43.23
N GLY A 57 38.07 -191.71 -42.87
CA GLY A 57 38.65 -192.77 -43.71
C GLY A 57 40.05 -192.39 -44.22
N GLU A 58 41.16 -193.01 -43.82
CA GLU A 58 41.44 -194.34 -43.24
C GLU A 58 41.25 -195.55 -44.18
N GLU A 59 42.28 -196.40 -44.09
CA GLU A 59 42.65 -197.69 -44.69
C GLU A 59 41.49 -198.71 -44.72
N GLU A 60 41.37 -199.61 -45.72
CA GLU A 60 41.92 -200.98 -45.83
C GLU A 60 41.23 -201.67 -47.06
N ASP A 61 41.51 -202.88 -47.58
CA ASP A 61 42.65 -203.83 -47.62
C ASP A 61 42.27 -204.95 -48.65
N GLY A 62 43.21 -205.85 -49.02
CA GLY A 62 42.93 -207.23 -49.45
C GLY A 62 42.65 -207.46 -50.96
N ALA A 63 43.16 -208.51 -51.62
CA ALA A 63 43.72 -209.78 -51.14
C ALA A 63 44.31 -210.61 -52.31
N ALA A 64 44.93 -211.75 -51.97
CA ALA A 64 45.28 -212.92 -52.80
C ALA A 64 46.43 -212.80 -53.85
N GLU A 65 47.34 -213.79 -54.00
CA GLU A 65 47.85 -214.82 -53.07
C GLU A 65 49.11 -215.54 -53.67
N GLN A 66 49.93 -216.19 -52.83
CA GLN A 66 50.91 -217.28 -53.16
C GLN A 66 52.11 -216.91 -54.12
N GLU A 67 53.36 -216.79 -53.64
CA GLU A 67 54.39 -217.86 -53.40
C GLU A 67 55.19 -218.31 -54.67
N PRO A 68 56.52 -218.63 -54.60
CA PRO A 68 57.64 -217.92 -53.97
C PRO A 68 58.90 -217.79 -54.91
N LEU A 69 60.04 -217.32 -54.36
CA LEU A 69 61.37 -217.07 -55.02
C LEU A 69 61.39 -215.81 -55.93
N ASP A 70 62.40 -214.94 -55.96
CA ASP A 70 63.79 -214.99 -55.44
C ASP A 70 64.17 -213.69 -54.68
N THR A 71 65.25 -213.71 -53.88
CA THR A 71 65.52 -212.70 -52.83
C THR A 71 66.25 -211.42 -53.27
N VAL A 72 66.78 -211.38 -54.50
CA VAL A 72 67.70 -210.30 -54.93
C VAL A 72 66.98 -209.04 -55.42
N GLU A 73 65.84 -209.19 -56.10
CA GLU A 73 65.12 -208.05 -56.71
C GLU A 73 64.53 -207.07 -55.68
N LYS A 74 64.13 -207.57 -54.50
CA LYS A 74 63.55 -206.76 -53.42
C LYS A 74 64.51 -205.65 -52.95
N LEU A 75 65.79 -205.96 -52.82
CA LEU A 75 66.82 -204.98 -52.42
C LEU A 75 67.07 -203.92 -53.50
N GLN A 76 66.81 -204.20 -54.78
CA GLN A 76 66.86 -203.20 -55.84
C GLN A 76 65.62 -202.30 -55.80
N GLN A 77 64.43 -202.86 -55.62
CA GLN A 77 63.19 -202.08 -55.45
C GLN A 77 63.25 -201.16 -54.21
N GLU A 78 63.81 -201.60 -53.09
CA GLU A 78 64.00 -200.75 -51.90
C GLU A 78 64.98 -199.58 -52.17
N LEU A 79 66.01 -199.79 -52.99
CA LEU A 79 66.98 -198.76 -53.35
C LEU A 79 66.41 -197.75 -54.36
N GLU A 80 65.53 -198.18 -55.27
CA GLU A 80 64.79 -197.25 -56.14
C GLU A 80 63.66 -196.53 -55.39
N ARG A 81 62.96 -197.22 -54.49
CA ARG A 81 61.95 -196.62 -53.60
C ARG A 81 62.56 -195.52 -52.74
N THR A 82 63.68 -195.77 -52.07
CA THR A 82 64.35 -194.75 -51.25
C THR A 82 64.92 -193.58 -52.07
N ARG A 83 65.26 -193.80 -53.35
CA ARG A 83 65.57 -192.70 -54.29
C ARG A 83 64.32 -191.89 -54.65
N ALA A 84 63.21 -192.54 -54.96
CA ALA A 84 61.94 -191.88 -55.28
C ALA A 84 61.39 -191.09 -54.07
N GLU A 85 61.47 -191.65 -52.86
CA GLU A 85 61.13 -190.96 -51.61
C GLU A 85 62.05 -189.75 -51.36
N LYS A 86 63.36 -189.87 -51.62
CA LYS A 86 64.31 -188.76 -51.52
C LYS A 86 64.09 -187.68 -52.58
N GLU A 87 63.70 -188.04 -53.80
CA GLU A 87 63.32 -187.11 -54.87
C GLU A 87 61.99 -186.42 -54.55
N ALA A 88 61.00 -187.13 -54.00
CA ALA A 88 59.76 -186.57 -53.51
C ALA A 88 60.00 -185.59 -52.36
N LEU A 89 60.86 -185.93 -51.38
CA LEU A 89 61.29 -185.02 -50.32
C LEU A 89 62.05 -183.81 -50.87
N ALA A 90 62.93 -183.98 -51.87
CA ALA A 90 63.59 -182.87 -52.54
C ALA A 90 62.60 -181.99 -53.34
N GLY A 91 61.55 -182.57 -53.90
CA GLY A 91 60.43 -181.88 -54.52
C GLY A 91 59.61 -181.09 -53.51
N GLN A 92 59.32 -181.68 -52.34
CA GLN A 92 58.65 -181.00 -51.22
C GLN A 92 59.51 -179.86 -50.68
N TYR A 93 60.83 -180.04 -50.50
CA TYR A 93 61.75 -178.96 -50.12
C TYR A 93 61.79 -177.84 -51.17
N ARG A 94 61.89 -178.14 -52.47
CA ARG A 94 61.83 -177.13 -53.54
C ARG A 94 60.46 -176.44 -53.59
N SER A 95 59.37 -177.15 -53.36
CA SER A 95 58.01 -176.61 -53.30
C SER A 95 57.81 -175.70 -52.08
N LEU A 96 58.34 -176.09 -50.91
CA LEU A 96 58.30 -175.28 -49.69
C LEU A 96 59.19 -174.04 -49.80
N LEU A 97 60.40 -174.17 -50.37
CA LEU A 97 61.30 -173.05 -50.65
C LEU A 97 60.71 -172.12 -51.73
N GLY A 98 60.01 -172.68 -52.72
CA GLY A 98 59.19 -171.95 -53.68
C GLY A 98 58.08 -171.16 -53.00
N LYS A 99 57.27 -171.81 -52.14
CA LYS A 99 56.22 -171.16 -51.32
C LYS A 99 56.77 -170.10 -50.36
N LEU A 100 57.94 -170.33 -49.77
CA LEU A 100 58.64 -169.38 -48.90
C LEU A 100 59.15 -168.19 -49.73
N THR A 101 59.63 -168.43 -50.94
CA THR A 101 60.07 -167.37 -51.87
C THR A 101 58.88 -166.56 -52.35
N THR A 102 57.78 -167.20 -52.77
CA THR A 102 56.57 -166.49 -53.16
C THR A 102 55.99 -165.70 -52.00
N MET A 103 55.88 -166.27 -50.78
CA MET A 103 55.50 -165.51 -49.58
C MET A 103 56.46 -164.36 -49.28
N ARG A 104 57.78 -164.55 -49.35
CA ARG A 104 58.75 -163.47 -49.17
C ARG A 104 58.57 -162.36 -50.21
N THR A 105 58.26 -162.69 -51.46
CA THR A 105 58.03 -161.68 -52.50
C THR A 105 56.65 -161.03 -52.40
N THR A 106 55.58 -161.76 -52.12
CA THR A 106 54.24 -161.17 -52.01
C THR A 106 54.08 -160.39 -50.72
N LEU A 107 54.58 -160.90 -49.58
CA LEU A 107 54.60 -160.17 -48.32
C LEU A 107 55.62 -159.02 -48.35
N GLY A 108 56.77 -159.19 -49.03
CA GLY A 108 57.72 -158.10 -49.23
C GLY A 108 57.18 -156.97 -50.12
N ASN A 109 56.45 -157.32 -51.19
CA ASN A 109 55.75 -156.35 -52.03
C ASN A 109 54.58 -155.70 -51.28
N LYS A 110 53.79 -156.47 -50.51
CA LYS A 110 52.70 -155.92 -49.67
C LYS A 110 53.23 -155.00 -48.59
N LEU A 111 54.21 -155.41 -47.78
CA LEU A 111 54.83 -154.54 -46.77
C LEU A 111 55.45 -153.29 -47.38
N ARG A 112 55.89 -153.34 -48.65
CA ARG A 112 56.32 -152.15 -49.39
C ARG A 112 55.14 -151.29 -49.84
N GLU A 113 54.07 -151.88 -50.38
CA GLU A 113 52.85 -151.20 -50.81
C GLU A 113 52.13 -150.55 -49.62
N ASP A 114 51.99 -151.28 -48.51
CA ASP A 114 51.48 -150.84 -47.22
C ASP A 114 52.31 -149.68 -46.65
N ALA A 115 53.65 -149.76 -46.74
CA ALA A 115 54.55 -148.68 -46.31
C ALA A 115 54.44 -147.44 -47.21
N GLU A 116 54.43 -147.61 -48.54
CA GLU A 116 54.23 -146.50 -49.48
C GLU A 116 52.81 -145.90 -49.37
N GLU A 117 51.80 -146.67 -48.94
CA GLU A 117 50.46 -146.16 -48.65
C GLU A 117 50.40 -145.46 -47.29
N LEU A 118 51.13 -145.95 -46.28
CA LEU A 118 51.30 -145.28 -44.99
C LEU A 118 52.03 -143.95 -45.17
N ASP A 119 53.13 -143.89 -45.93
CA ASP A 119 53.83 -142.65 -46.30
C ASP A 119 52.88 -141.65 -46.97
N ARG A 120 52.02 -142.10 -47.90
CA ARG A 120 51.02 -141.23 -48.56
C ARG A 120 49.96 -140.72 -47.57
N ARG A 121 49.48 -141.57 -46.65
CA ARG A 121 48.54 -141.17 -45.59
C ARG A 121 49.19 -140.22 -44.58
N GLU A 122 50.47 -140.42 -44.25
CA GLU A 122 51.20 -139.54 -43.34
C GLU A 122 51.45 -138.18 -44.00
N GLN A 123 51.89 -138.13 -45.25
CA GLN A 123 52.02 -136.88 -46.02
C GLN A 123 50.69 -136.12 -46.13
N LEU A 124 49.58 -136.83 -46.39
CA LEU A 124 48.24 -136.22 -46.40
C LEU A 124 47.84 -135.73 -45.00
N THR A 125 48.17 -136.46 -43.94
CA THR A 125 47.92 -136.06 -42.55
C THR A 125 48.72 -134.81 -42.20
N GLN A 126 50.02 -134.78 -42.51
CA GLN A 126 50.91 -133.61 -42.33
C GLN A 126 50.42 -132.39 -43.14
N GLN A 127 49.89 -132.60 -44.35
CA GLN A 127 49.27 -131.53 -45.14
C GLN A 127 47.98 -131.02 -44.48
N LEU A 128 47.13 -131.90 -43.96
CA LEU A 128 45.90 -131.52 -43.27
C LEU A 128 46.18 -130.88 -41.90
N THR A 129 47.21 -131.29 -41.15
CA THR A 129 47.59 -130.60 -39.90
C THR A 129 48.16 -129.23 -40.20
N ALA A 130 49.07 -129.09 -41.18
CA ALA A 130 49.58 -127.79 -41.60
C ALA A 130 48.47 -126.84 -42.12
N GLN A 131 47.47 -127.37 -42.83
CA GLN A 131 46.29 -126.59 -43.23
C GLN A 131 45.42 -126.19 -42.03
N ASN A 132 45.15 -127.11 -41.08
CA ASN A 132 44.39 -126.77 -39.87
C ASN A 132 45.15 -125.76 -38.99
N GLU A 133 46.46 -125.88 -38.83
CA GLU A 133 47.31 -124.91 -38.13
C GLU A 133 47.27 -123.54 -38.81
N ALA A 134 47.37 -123.48 -40.14
CA ALA A 134 47.22 -122.24 -40.88
C ALA A 134 45.80 -121.64 -40.74
N TYR A 135 44.74 -122.46 -40.79
CA TYR A 135 43.37 -121.98 -40.58
C TYR A 135 43.18 -121.47 -39.14
N VAL A 136 43.69 -122.17 -38.12
CA VAL A 136 43.67 -121.72 -36.73
C VAL A 136 44.39 -120.38 -36.57
N GLN A 137 45.56 -120.21 -37.18
CA GLN A 137 46.28 -118.92 -37.18
C GLN A 137 45.49 -117.80 -37.88
N THR A 138 44.81 -118.08 -39.00
CA THR A 138 43.93 -117.08 -39.66
C THR A 138 42.69 -116.76 -38.82
N ILE A 139 42.12 -117.74 -38.10
CA ILE A 139 40.98 -117.51 -37.22
C ILE A 139 41.41 -116.71 -35.98
N GLU A 140 42.56 -117.01 -35.39
CA GLU A 140 43.09 -116.29 -34.23
C GLU A 140 43.46 -114.84 -34.60
N THR A 141 44.11 -114.60 -35.74
CA THR A 141 44.40 -113.25 -36.22
C THR A 141 43.14 -112.47 -36.56
N LEU A 142 42.17 -113.05 -37.26
CA LEU A 142 40.86 -112.41 -37.51
C LEU A 142 40.07 -112.14 -36.22
N GLN A 143 40.20 -112.98 -35.19
CA GLN A 143 39.62 -112.72 -33.87
C GLN A 143 40.32 -111.57 -33.15
N GLN A 144 41.66 -111.50 -33.20
CA GLN A 144 42.42 -110.38 -32.64
C GLN A 144 42.09 -109.06 -33.36
N GLU A 145 41.98 -109.08 -34.69
CA GLU A 145 41.55 -107.93 -35.50
C GLU A 145 40.12 -107.50 -35.15
N LEU A 146 39.17 -108.44 -35.09
CA LEU A 146 37.78 -108.16 -34.72
C LEU A 146 37.66 -107.55 -33.31
N VAL A 147 38.38 -108.10 -32.33
CA VAL A 147 38.44 -107.54 -30.96
C VAL A 147 39.08 -106.17 -30.96
N SER A 148 40.17 -105.94 -31.72
CA SER A 148 40.81 -104.63 -31.81
C SER A 148 39.89 -103.57 -32.43
N SER A 149 39.15 -103.94 -33.49
CA SER A 149 38.21 -103.07 -34.18
C SER A 149 36.97 -102.77 -33.34
N ASN A 150 36.45 -103.75 -32.59
CA ASN A 150 35.38 -103.51 -31.63
C ASN A 150 35.84 -102.58 -30.50
N ASN A 151 37.02 -102.80 -29.92
CA ASN A 151 37.62 -101.93 -28.90
C ASN A 151 37.92 -100.50 -29.41
N GLU A 152 38.14 -100.32 -30.71
CA GLU A 152 38.28 -99.00 -31.35
C GLU A 152 36.91 -98.35 -31.58
N SER A 153 35.92 -99.11 -32.07
CA SER A 153 34.53 -98.66 -32.20
C SER A 153 33.93 -98.23 -30.86
N GLU A 154 34.17 -98.97 -29.78
CA GLU A 154 33.73 -98.62 -28.43
C GLU A 154 34.29 -97.25 -28.00
N LYS A 155 35.62 -97.06 -28.10
CA LYS A 155 36.27 -95.76 -27.81
C LYS A 155 35.73 -94.62 -28.66
N LEU A 156 35.55 -94.83 -29.97
CA LEU A 156 34.97 -93.82 -30.86
C LEU A 156 33.53 -93.49 -30.47
N THR A 157 32.74 -94.47 -30.00
CA THR A 157 31.40 -94.18 -29.45
C THR A 157 31.46 -93.44 -28.11
N GLU A 158 32.39 -93.78 -27.20
CA GLU A 158 32.62 -93.03 -25.96
C GLU A 158 33.00 -91.57 -26.26
N GLU A 159 33.99 -91.32 -27.12
CA GLU A 159 34.39 -89.99 -27.56
C GLU A 159 33.24 -89.21 -28.21
N LEU A 160 32.43 -89.86 -29.06
CA LEU A 160 31.23 -89.26 -29.64
C LEU A 160 30.17 -88.92 -28.58
N THR A 161 29.97 -89.75 -27.55
CA THR A 161 29.06 -89.41 -26.44
C THR A 161 29.58 -88.26 -25.59
N VAL A 162 30.88 -88.22 -25.28
CA VAL A 162 31.52 -87.13 -24.55
C VAL A 162 31.42 -85.82 -25.33
N MET A 163 31.72 -85.83 -26.63
CA MET A 163 31.60 -84.64 -27.49
C MET A 163 30.14 -84.19 -27.66
N ARG A 164 29.19 -85.14 -27.74
CA ARG A 164 27.74 -84.83 -27.80
C ARG A 164 27.25 -84.23 -26.49
N ASN A 165 27.63 -84.80 -25.35
CA ASN A 165 27.27 -84.31 -24.02
C ASN A 165 27.84 -82.91 -23.81
N LYS A 166 29.13 -82.70 -24.11
CA LYS A 166 29.77 -81.38 -24.05
C LYS A 166 29.04 -80.35 -24.95
N ALA A 167 28.68 -80.71 -26.19
CA ALA A 167 27.95 -79.80 -27.07
C ALA A 167 26.55 -79.44 -26.54
N VAL A 168 25.88 -80.37 -25.85
CA VAL A 168 24.60 -80.12 -25.17
C VAL A 168 24.79 -79.23 -23.93
N GLU A 169 25.81 -79.48 -23.11
CA GLU A 169 26.15 -78.67 -21.93
C GLU A 169 26.55 -77.24 -22.33
N GLU A 170 27.39 -77.09 -23.36
CA GLU A 170 27.82 -75.80 -23.90
C GLU A 170 26.63 -75.03 -24.49
N SER A 171 25.77 -75.69 -25.28
CA SER A 171 24.53 -75.08 -25.77
C SER A 171 23.55 -74.70 -24.65
N ALA A 172 23.45 -75.48 -23.58
CA ALA A 172 22.59 -75.19 -22.44
C ALA A 172 23.13 -74.04 -21.58
N PHE A 173 24.46 -73.99 -21.39
CA PHE A 173 25.15 -72.90 -20.71
C PHE A 173 25.01 -71.58 -21.48
N GLU A 174 25.27 -71.59 -22.80
CA GLU A 174 25.04 -70.42 -23.64
C GLU A 174 23.56 -69.97 -23.62
N SER A 175 22.61 -70.90 -23.69
CA SER A 175 21.18 -70.58 -23.61
C SER A 175 20.83 -69.92 -22.28
N SER A 176 21.33 -70.48 -21.17
CA SER A 176 21.13 -69.92 -19.83
C SER A 176 21.76 -68.53 -19.67
N MET A 177 22.90 -68.28 -20.31
CA MET A 177 23.56 -66.98 -20.27
C MET A 177 22.82 -65.95 -21.14
N ARG A 178 22.36 -66.33 -22.33
CA ARG A 178 21.50 -65.47 -23.18
C ARG A 178 20.18 -65.16 -22.49
N GLU A 179 19.58 -66.12 -21.80
CA GLU A 179 18.36 -65.92 -21.02
C GLU A 179 18.57 -64.92 -19.88
N ARG A 180 19.67 -65.04 -19.10
CA ARG A 180 20.04 -64.03 -18.09
C ARG A 180 20.22 -62.65 -18.69
N GLN A 181 21.01 -62.52 -19.77
CA GLN A 181 21.21 -61.25 -20.47
C GLN A 181 19.89 -60.63 -20.95
N ILE A 182 18.94 -61.45 -21.41
CA ILE A 182 17.60 -60.99 -21.80
C ILE A 182 16.80 -60.48 -20.58
N MET A 183 16.86 -61.17 -19.44
CA MET A 183 16.18 -60.72 -18.21
C MET A 183 16.83 -59.46 -17.62
N ASP A 184 18.16 -59.38 -17.62
CA ASP A 184 18.92 -58.21 -17.15
C ASP A 184 18.58 -56.98 -18.01
N LEU A 185 18.61 -57.11 -19.34
CA LEU A 185 18.23 -56.03 -20.27
C LEU A 185 16.73 -55.67 -20.20
N GLN A 186 15.85 -56.62 -19.86
CA GLN A 186 14.43 -56.33 -19.61
C GLN A 186 14.25 -55.51 -18.33
N ASN A 187 14.95 -55.88 -17.26
CA ASN A 187 14.95 -55.17 -15.99
C ASN A 187 15.52 -53.74 -16.13
N GLU A 188 16.67 -53.58 -16.80
CA GLU A 188 17.23 -52.25 -17.13
C GLU A 188 16.23 -51.40 -17.94
N LEU A 189 15.56 -51.99 -18.93
CA LEU A 189 14.57 -51.30 -19.76
C LEU A 189 13.30 -50.92 -18.97
N GLU A 190 12.89 -51.72 -17.97
CA GLU A 190 11.80 -51.39 -17.07
C GLU A 190 12.19 -50.30 -16.06
N ILE A 191 13.40 -50.32 -15.51
CA ILE A 191 13.95 -49.25 -14.66
C ILE A 191 13.99 -47.93 -15.45
N CYS A 192 14.55 -47.93 -16.67
CA CYS A 192 14.57 -46.73 -17.52
C CYS A 192 13.16 -46.27 -17.95
N ARG A 193 12.15 -47.14 -17.96
CA ARG A 193 10.74 -46.75 -18.14
C ARG A 193 10.18 -46.06 -16.90
N THR A 194 10.40 -46.63 -15.71
CA THR A 194 9.92 -46.03 -14.46
C THR A 194 10.58 -44.67 -14.22
N GLU A 195 11.91 -44.58 -14.35
CA GLU A 195 12.65 -43.31 -14.24
C GLU A 195 12.12 -42.27 -15.23
N LYS A 196 11.88 -42.65 -16.50
CA LYS A 196 11.32 -41.75 -17.51
C LYS A 196 9.92 -41.25 -17.13
N ASP A 197 9.11 -42.07 -16.48
CA ASP A 197 7.77 -41.69 -16.03
C ASP A 197 7.79 -40.93 -14.70
N ASP A 198 8.82 -41.11 -13.86
CA ASP A 198 9.14 -40.25 -12.71
C ASP A 198 9.57 -38.85 -13.17
N TRP A 199 10.51 -38.75 -14.11
CA TRP A 199 10.95 -37.48 -14.69
C TRP A 199 9.82 -36.71 -15.39
N LYS A 200 8.89 -37.42 -16.06
CA LYS A 200 7.66 -36.79 -16.58
C LYS A 200 6.79 -36.21 -15.47
N ARG A 201 6.56 -36.96 -14.38
CA ARG A 201 5.75 -36.50 -13.26
C ARG A 201 6.39 -35.29 -12.57
N ALA A 202 7.69 -35.35 -12.28
CA ALA A 202 8.43 -34.21 -11.75
C ALA A 202 8.33 -32.96 -12.65
N ALA A 203 8.48 -33.11 -13.97
CA ALA A 203 8.34 -31.99 -14.91
C ALA A 203 6.89 -31.47 -15.04
N GLN A 204 5.89 -32.33 -14.85
CA GLN A 204 4.48 -31.92 -14.80
C GLN A 204 4.15 -31.18 -13.49
N GLU A 205 4.66 -31.66 -12.37
CA GLU A 205 4.54 -31.03 -11.04
C GLU A 205 5.24 -29.66 -11.03
N GLU A 206 6.44 -29.55 -11.61
CA GLU A 206 7.16 -28.28 -11.79
C GLU A 206 6.38 -27.32 -12.71
N SER A 207 5.81 -27.81 -13.82
CA SER A 207 4.98 -26.99 -14.71
C SER A 207 3.71 -26.45 -14.02
N VAL A 208 3.04 -27.28 -13.21
CA VAL A 208 1.86 -26.85 -12.44
C VAL A 208 2.26 -25.83 -11.38
N ALA A 209 3.34 -26.07 -10.63
CA ALA A 209 3.85 -25.11 -9.64
C ALA A 209 4.27 -23.78 -10.29
N ALA A 210 4.81 -23.79 -11.52
CA ALA A 210 5.16 -22.60 -12.27
C ALA A 210 3.91 -21.80 -12.72
N ASP A 211 2.86 -22.48 -13.19
CA ASP A 211 1.60 -21.84 -13.57
C ASP A 211 0.80 -21.33 -12.34
N GLU A 212 0.85 -22.03 -11.20
CA GLU A 212 0.32 -21.54 -9.92
C GLU A 212 1.08 -20.31 -9.42
N ALA A 213 2.42 -20.35 -9.43
CA ALA A 213 3.24 -19.19 -9.05
C ALA A 213 3.01 -17.99 -9.98
N ARG A 214 2.84 -18.24 -11.29
CA ARG A 214 2.51 -17.21 -12.28
C ARG A 214 1.13 -16.60 -12.02
N THR A 215 0.10 -17.42 -11.84
CA THR A 215 -1.26 -16.92 -11.61
C THR A 215 -1.38 -16.16 -10.29
N ALA A 216 -0.66 -16.60 -9.25
CA ALA A 216 -0.52 -15.85 -8.00
C ALA A 216 0.21 -14.50 -8.19
N ALA A 217 1.29 -14.47 -8.98
CA ALA A 217 2.00 -13.22 -9.29
C ALA A 217 1.13 -12.24 -10.12
N GLU A 218 0.36 -12.75 -11.09
CA GLU A 218 -0.60 -11.93 -11.83
C GLU A 218 -1.79 -11.46 -10.96
N ALA A 219 -2.20 -12.23 -9.94
CA ALA A 219 -3.21 -11.80 -8.97
C ALA A 219 -2.69 -10.67 -8.07
N LEU A 220 -1.53 -10.87 -7.41
CA LEU A 220 -0.87 -9.86 -6.59
C LEU A 220 -0.59 -8.57 -7.36
N ARG A 221 -0.27 -8.67 -8.65
CA ARG A 221 -0.14 -7.51 -9.54
C ARG A 221 -1.45 -6.73 -9.69
N ARG A 222 -2.58 -7.42 -9.93
CA ARG A 222 -3.90 -6.78 -10.05
C ARG A 222 -4.34 -6.14 -8.73
N ASP A 223 -4.03 -6.78 -7.60
CA ASP A 223 -4.29 -6.23 -6.26
C ASP A 223 -3.45 -4.96 -5.99
N MET A 224 -2.17 -4.95 -6.39
CA MET A 224 -1.32 -3.75 -6.31
C MET A 224 -1.83 -2.62 -7.21
N GLU A 225 -2.18 -2.92 -8.47
CA GLU A 225 -2.76 -1.94 -9.41
C GLU A 225 -4.10 -1.38 -8.87
N ALA A 226 -4.92 -2.20 -8.19
CA ALA A 226 -6.13 -1.75 -7.52
C ALA A 226 -5.84 -0.85 -6.29
N MET A 227 -4.90 -1.24 -5.42
CA MET A 227 -4.51 -0.42 -4.26
C MET A 227 -3.88 0.91 -4.67
N GLU A 228 -3.17 0.98 -5.79
CA GLU A 228 -2.66 2.23 -6.35
C GLU A 228 -3.79 3.12 -6.87
N LEU A 229 -4.77 2.56 -7.59
CA LEU A 229 -5.96 3.30 -8.03
C LEU A 229 -6.77 3.83 -6.84
N ASP A 230 -6.93 3.06 -5.76
CA ASP A 230 -7.65 3.51 -4.56
C ASP A 230 -6.87 4.59 -3.81
N ARG A 231 -5.56 4.45 -3.62
CA ARG A 231 -4.71 5.52 -3.05
C ARG A 231 -4.79 6.83 -3.85
N VAL A 232 -4.92 6.75 -5.18
CA VAL A 232 -5.07 7.94 -6.04
C VAL A 232 -6.46 8.58 -5.88
N LYS A 233 -7.52 7.80 -5.65
CA LYS A 233 -8.86 8.33 -5.30
C LYS A 233 -8.82 9.00 -3.93
N ASP A 234 -8.31 8.32 -2.91
CA ASP A 234 -8.20 8.84 -1.54
C ASP A 234 -7.39 10.14 -1.49
N ALA A 235 -6.25 10.19 -2.18
CA ALA A 235 -5.41 11.39 -2.27
C ALA A 235 -6.15 12.56 -2.95
N LYS A 236 -6.95 12.28 -3.98
CA LYS A 236 -7.78 13.28 -4.66
C LYS A 236 -8.92 13.78 -3.77
N ASP A 237 -9.64 12.89 -3.10
CA ASP A 237 -10.77 13.29 -2.25
C ASP A 237 -10.29 14.04 -0.99
N MET A 238 -9.14 13.65 -0.42
CA MET A 238 -8.43 14.42 0.61
C MET A 238 -7.98 15.79 0.12
N GLN A 239 -7.58 15.93 -1.15
CA GLN A 239 -7.22 17.23 -1.74
C GLN A 239 -8.47 18.10 -1.95
N MET A 240 -9.57 17.54 -2.46
CA MET A 240 -10.85 18.24 -2.59
C MET A 240 -11.38 18.73 -1.22
N GLU A 241 -11.19 17.95 -0.15
CA GLU A 241 -11.61 18.36 1.21
C GLU A 241 -10.68 19.43 1.82
N LYS A 242 -9.37 19.38 1.54
CA LYS A 242 -8.45 20.49 1.86
C LYS A 242 -8.84 21.78 1.14
N GLU A 243 -9.23 21.71 -0.12
CA GLU A 243 -9.67 22.87 -0.90
C GLU A 243 -11.00 23.44 -0.37
N LYS A 244 -11.96 22.59 0.01
CA LYS A 244 -13.20 22.99 0.69
C LYS A 244 -12.93 23.65 2.03
N SER A 245 -12.08 23.07 2.87
CA SER A 245 -11.78 23.60 4.20
C SER A 245 -10.95 24.90 4.14
N ALA A 246 -10.01 25.03 3.21
CA ALA A 246 -9.30 26.28 2.93
C ALA A 246 -10.24 27.38 2.41
N ASN A 247 -11.18 27.05 1.53
CA ASN A 247 -12.22 27.98 1.07
C ASN A 247 -13.11 28.46 2.22
N LEU A 248 -13.60 27.53 3.06
CA LEU A 248 -14.37 27.88 4.25
C LEU A 248 -13.57 28.73 5.25
N GLN A 249 -12.28 28.44 5.45
CA GLN A 249 -11.41 29.27 6.28
C GLN A 249 -11.27 30.69 5.72
N SER A 250 -11.06 30.85 4.41
CA SER A 250 -11.01 32.17 3.76
C SER A 250 -12.32 32.94 3.94
N VAL A 251 -13.48 32.29 3.74
CA VAL A 251 -14.80 32.92 3.93
C VAL A 251 -15.04 33.30 5.40
N LEU A 252 -14.54 32.53 6.36
CA LEU A 252 -14.60 32.86 7.78
C LEU A 252 -13.64 34.00 8.16
N GLU A 253 -12.46 34.08 7.55
CA GLU A 253 -11.50 35.18 7.72
C GLU A 253 -12.04 36.48 7.10
N ASP A 254 -12.62 36.43 5.90
CA ASP A 254 -13.34 37.52 5.26
C ASP A 254 -14.49 38.01 6.15
N PHE A 255 -15.35 37.11 6.65
CA PHE A 255 -16.46 37.46 7.52
C PHE A 255 -16.00 38.05 8.87
N GLN A 256 -14.92 37.53 9.45
CA GLN A 256 -14.32 38.09 10.67
C GLN A 256 -13.77 39.49 10.40
N SER A 257 -13.02 39.71 9.31
CA SER A 257 -12.47 41.03 8.97
C SER A 257 -13.56 42.07 8.73
N VAL A 258 -14.65 41.70 8.02
CA VAL A 258 -15.82 42.56 7.82
C VAL A 258 -16.51 42.87 9.15
N LYS A 259 -16.69 41.88 10.03
CA LYS A 259 -17.32 42.10 11.35
C LYS A 259 -16.45 42.94 12.28
N GLU A 260 -15.12 42.81 12.22
CA GLU A 260 -14.23 43.73 12.94
C GLU A 260 -14.28 45.15 12.37
N LEU A 261 -14.40 45.32 11.04
CA LEU A 261 -14.55 46.63 10.42
C LEU A 261 -15.89 47.29 10.77
N GLU A 262 -17.00 46.55 10.71
CA GLU A 262 -18.31 47.00 11.20
C GLU A 262 -18.25 47.41 12.68
N LEU A 263 -17.60 46.60 13.54
CA LEU A 263 -17.46 46.89 14.96
C LEU A 263 -16.59 48.13 15.20
N ARG A 264 -15.48 48.30 14.47
CA ARG A 264 -14.62 49.49 14.54
C ARG A 264 -15.36 50.75 14.07
N GLN A 265 -16.18 50.65 13.02
CA GLN A 265 -17.04 51.74 12.56
C GLN A 265 -18.08 52.12 13.61
N ALA A 266 -18.84 51.15 14.14
CA ALA A 266 -19.82 51.40 15.19
C ALA A 266 -19.19 52.00 16.47
N LEU A 267 -18.01 51.54 16.88
CA LEU A 267 -17.27 52.13 18.00
C LEU A 267 -16.82 53.57 17.72
N ALA A 268 -16.40 53.89 16.48
CA ALA A 268 -16.06 55.25 16.09
C ALA A 268 -17.31 56.17 16.06
N ASP A 269 -18.44 55.68 15.55
CA ASP A 269 -19.71 56.41 15.56
C ASP A 269 -20.20 56.68 16.99
N TYR A 270 -20.07 55.71 17.90
CA TYR A 270 -20.39 55.90 19.31
C TYR A 270 -19.43 56.88 20.01
N ASP A 271 -18.12 56.85 19.72
CA ASP A 271 -17.17 57.85 20.23
C ASP A 271 -17.48 59.27 19.70
N ILE A 272 -17.86 59.40 18.42
CA ILE A 272 -18.35 60.67 17.86
C ILE A 272 -19.62 61.15 18.59
N GLN A 273 -20.60 60.27 18.84
CA GLN A 273 -21.81 60.60 19.60
C GLN A 273 -21.49 60.97 21.06
N ILE A 274 -20.57 60.27 21.72
CA ILE A 274 -20.11 60.59 23.07
C ILE A 274 -19.42 61.96 23.10
N ARG A 275 -18.60 62.31 22.11
CA ARG A 275 -17.96 63.63 21.99
C ARG A 275 -18.99 64.73 21.75
N GLN A 276 -19.94 64.55 20.84
CA GLN A 276 -21.01 65.51 20.56
C GLN A 276 -21.95 65.73 21.76
N THR A 277 -22.34 64.65 22.46
CA THR A 277 -23.15 64.75 23.69
C THR A 277 -22.36 65.36 24.85
N THR A 278 -21.06 65.09 24.96
CA THR A 278 -20.17 65.73 25.95
C THR A 278 -19.97 67.22 25.66
N GLN A 279 -19.76 67.60 24.39
CA GLN A 279 -19.61 69.00 23.96
C GLN A 279 -20.90 69.77 24.22
N SER A 280 -22.04 69.29 23.72
CA SER A 280 -23.33 69.95 23.93
C SER A 280 -23.69 70.04 25.43
N LEU A 281 -23.39 69.01 26.23
CA LEU A 281 -23.48 69.07 27.70
C LEU A 281 -22.55 70.14 28.33
N ALA A 282 -21.34 70.34 27.81
CA ALA A 282 -20.44 71.41 28.25
C ALA A 282 -20.94 72.81 27.84
N GLU A 283 -21.53 72.94 26.65
CA GLU A 283 -22.18 74.17 26.17
C GLU A 283 -23.42 74.51 27.00
N TYR A 284 -24.28 73.54 27.31
CA TYR A 284 -25.42 73.72 28.21
C TYR A 284 -24.98 74.09 29.63
N LYS A 285 -23.91 73.46 30.17
CA LYS A 285 -23.32 73.87 31.46
C LYS A 285 -22.74 75.29 31.42
N SER A 286 -22.04 75.66 30.34
CA SER A 286 -21.53 77.03 30.17
C SER A 286 -22.66 78.05 30.09
N ARG A 287 -23.75 77.72 29.39
CA ARG A 287 -24.95 78.56 29.30
C ARG A 287 -25.69 78.66 30.63
N ALA A 288 -25.79 77.58 31.39
CA ALA A 288 -26.37 77.58 32.73
C ALA A 288 -25.54 78.46 33.67
N LEU A 289 -24.22 78.27 33.74
CA LEU A 289 -23.32 79.09 34.58
C LEU A 289 -23.34 80.58 34.18
N LYS A 290 -23.47 80.91 32.90
CA LYS A 290 -23.68 82.30 32.44
C LYS A 290 -25.01 82.86 32.92
N ALA A 291 -26.11 82.14 32.74
CA ALA A 291 -27.43 82.56 33.21
C ALA A 291 -27.51 82.66 34.75
N GLU A 292 -26.81 81.79 35.49
CA GLU A 292 -26.67 81.87 36.95
C GLU A 292 -25.85 83.09 37.38
N ALA A 293 -24.77 83.43 36.66
CA ALA A 293 -23.98 84.63 36.90
C ALA A 293 -24.76 85.92 36.56
N GLU A 294 -25.45 85.97 35.42
CA GLU A 294 -26.35 87.06 35.02
C GLU A 294 -27.48 87.24 36.04
N LEU A 295 -28.09 86.15 36.53
CA LEU A 295 -29.12 86.18 37.57
C LEU A 295 -28.56 86.64 38.94
N SER A 296 -27.31 86.29 39.26
CA SER A 296 -26.61 86.79 40.44
C SER A 296 -26.32 88.30 40.33
N GLU A 297 -25.90 88.77 39.15
CA GLU A 297 -25.66 90.19 38.89
C GLU A 297 -26.98 90.99 38.93
N VAL A 298 -28.05 90.50 38.29
CA VAL A 298 -29.39 91.09 38.37
C VAL A 298 -29.89 91.10 39.82
N GLY A 299 -29.67 90.04 40.59
CA GLY A 299 -29.98 90.00 42.02
C GLY A 299 -29.22 91.05 42.82
N SER A 300 -27.93 91.24 42.54
CA SER A 300 -27.11 92.30 43.14
C SER A 300 -27.61 93.70 42.75
N ASN A 301 -27.92 93.91 41.47
CA ASN A 301 -28.43 95.17 40.94
C ASN A 301 -29.83 95.50 41.50
N VAL A 302 -30.69 94.50 41.76
CA VAL A 302 -31.96 94.67 42.50
C VAL A 302 -31.71 95.01 43.97
N GLY A 303 -30.70 94.41 44.62
CA GLY A 303 -30.26 94.82 45.96
C GLY A 303 -29.80 96.28 46.02
N ARG A 304 -29.04 96.73 45.02
CA ARG A 304 -28.62 98.13 44.87
C ARG A 304 -29.79 99.06 44.57
N LEU A 305 -30.71 98.65 43.69
CA LEU A 305 -31.91 99.42 43.35
C LEU A 305 -32.83 99.59 44.57
N THR A 306 -33.02 98.54 45.36
CA THR A 306 -33.84 98.62 46.60
C THR A 306 -33.18 99.47 47.69
N SER A 307 -31.84 99.50 47.79
CA SER A 307 -31.12 100.49 48.62
C SER A 307 -31.36 101.92 48.12
N ILE A 308 -31.20 102.17 46.82
CA ILE A 308 -31.44 103.49 46.21
C ILE A 308 -32.92 103.91 46.36
N GLU A 309 -33.87 102.98 46.29
CA GLU A 309 -35.27 103.24 46.60
C GLU A 309 -35.50 103.64 48.06
N GLN A 310 -34.81 103.00 49.02
CA GLN A 310 -34.89 103.37 50.44
C GLN A 310 -34.30 104.75 50.66
N GLU A 311 -33.10 105.02 50.12
CA GLU A 311 -32.49 106.36 50.12
C GLU A 311 -33.41 107.40 49.49
N LEU A 312 -34.05 107.11 48.34
CA LEU A 312 -34.96 108.03 47.68
C LEU A 312 -36.24 108.26 48.51
N LYS A 313 -36.78 107.22 49.15
CA LYS A 313 -37.92 107.35 50.09
C LYS A 313 -37.55 108.21 51.29
N ASP A 314 -36.37 108.05 51.87
CA ASP A 314 -35.88 108.83 53.01
C ASP A 314 -35.54 110.28 52.62
N LYS A 315 -34.91 110.50 51.46
CA LYS A 315 -34.70 111.84 50.90
C LYS A 315 -36.02 112.52 50.56
N ASN A 316 -37.03 111.79 50.09
CA ASN A 316 -38.38 112.32 49.84
C ASN A 316 -39.12 112.65 51.15
N GLN A 317 -38.97 111.83 52.21
CA GLN A 317 -39.44 112.18 53.56
C GLN A 317 -38.74 113.44 54.08
N LEU A 318 -37.43 113.57 53.88
CA LEU A 318 -36.65 114.76 54.25
C LEU A 318 -37.11 116.00 53.45
N ILE A 319 -37.38 115.87 52.15
CA ILE A 319 -37.98 116.92 51.32
C ILE A 319 -39.38 117.28 51.84
N GLY A 320 -40.17 116.31 52.30
CA GLY A 320 -41.45 116.54 52.97
C GLY A 320 -41.31 117.37 54.25
N LYS A 321 -40.35 117.02 55.11
CA LYS A 321 -40.02 117.76 56.35
C LYS A 321 -39.56 119.18 56.03
N LEU A 322 -38.56 119.34 55.16
CA LEU A 322 -38.03 120.64 54.72
C LEU A 322 -39.09 121.51 54.04
N ARG A 323 -40.03 120.93 53.29
CA ARG A 323 -41.19 121.66 52.73
C ARG A 323 -42.14 122.13 53.83
N HIS A 324 -42.42 121.31 54.83
CA HIS A 324 -43.27 121.71 55.95
C HIS A 324 -42.60 122.81 56.80
N GLU A 325 -41.31 122.68 57.10
CA GLU A 325 -40.49 123.72 57.75
C GLU A 325 -40.44 125.01 56.92
N SER A 326 -40.33 124.90 55.59
CA SER A 326 -40.38 126.05 54.66
C SER A 326 -41.77 126.70 54.57
N VAL A 327 -42.85 125.97 54.86
CA VAL A 327 -44.19 126.54 55.00
C VAL A 327 -44.34 127.24 56.36
N ILE A 328 -43.95 126.59 57.47
CA ILE A 328 -44.00 127.17 58.82
C ILE A 328 -43.17 128.46 58.90
N THR A 329 -41.97 128.48 58.31
CA THR A 329 -41.15 129.70 58.26
C THR A 329 -41.73 130.80 57.37
N ASN A 330 -42.51 130.44 56.34
CA ASN A 330 -43.26 131.40 55.53
C ASN A 330 -44.50 131.94 56.27
N GLU A 331 -45.16 131.12 57.09
CA GLU A 331 -46.19 131.58 58.04
C GLU A 331 -45.58 132.54 59.09
N HIS A 332 -44.43 132.20 59.67
CA HIS A 332 -43.69 133.09 60.59
C HIS A 332 -43.31 134.42 59.93
N LEU A 333 -42.85 134.40 58.68
CA LEU A 333 -42.55 135.60 57.89
C LEU A 333 -43.82 136.43 57.62
N THR A 334 -44.91 135.77 57.23
CA THR A 334 -46.20 136.41 56.93
C THR A 334 -46.80 137.06 58.19
N GLU A 335 -46.72 136.40 59.34
CA GLU A 335 -47.16 136.91 60.64
C GLU A 335 -46.28 138.10 61.11
N ALA A 336 -44.97 138.05 60.88
CA ALA A 336 -44.07 139.18 61.15
C ALA A 336 -44.40 140.40 60.27
N LEU A 337 -44.63 140.20 58.96
CA LEU A 337 -45.06 141.25 58.03
C LEU A 337 -46.44 141.83 58.40
N ARG A 338 -47.37 140.98 58.87
CA ARG A 338 -48.70 141.38 59.35
C ARG A 338 -48.61 142.29 60.58
N ARG A 339 -47.68 142.03 61.50
CA ARG A 339 -47.40 142.88 62.66
C ARG A 339 -46.78 144.21 62.26
N LEU A 340 -45.80 144.21 61.35
CA LEU A 340 -45.11 145.42 60.89
C LEU A 340 -46.08 146.42 60.25
N ARG A 341 -47.04 145.94 59.43
CA ARG A 341 -48.00 146.78 58.70
C ARG A 341 -49.00 147.56 59.58
N LYS A 342 -49.08 147.28 60.90
CA LYS A 342 -50.08 147.89 61.80
C LYS A 342 -49.64 149.20 62.47
N ASN A 343 -48.33 149.54 62.44
CA ASN A 343 -47.76 150.58 63.30
C ASN A 343 -47.17 151.81 62.54
N ALA A 344 -47.56 152.06 61.29
CA ALA A 344 -46.83 152.97 60.39
C ALA A 344 -47.69 154.03 59.66
N SER A 345 -48.47 154.82 60.40
CA SER A 345 -49.12 156.06 59.92
C SER A 345 -49.70 156.89 61.08
N SER A 346 -49.59 158.21 61.17
CA SER A 346 -48.65 159.20 60.59
C SER A 346 -48.91 160.55 61.28
N GLU A 347 -47.97 161.51 61.15
CA GLU A 347 -48.18 162.95 61.41
C GLU A 347 -48.56 163.39 62.84
N ASN A 348 -47.59 163.92 63.58
CA ASN A 348 -47.78 164.78 64.77
C ASN A 348 -46.53 165.66 64.95
N VAL A 349 -46.61 166.96 64.63
CA VAL A 349 -45.53 167.94 64.88
C VAL A 349 -45.73 168.58 66.25
N ASP A 350 -44.68 168.70 67.07
CA ASP A 350 -44.83 169.08 68.48
C ASP A 350 -45.31 170.54 68.65
N ARG A 351 -46.56 170.65 69.12
CA ARG A 351 -47.28 171.88 69.39
C ARG A 351 -46.57 172.81 70.40
N ARG A 352 -45.71 172.27 71.27
CA ARG A 352 -44.89 173.05 72.22
C ARG A 352 -43.80 173.86 71.53
N LEU A 353 -43.19 173.32 70.47
CA LEU A 353 -42.09 173.97 69.75
C LEU A 353 -42.55 175.27 69.08
N ILE A 354 -43.64 175.19 68.32
CA ILE A 354 -44.24 176.31 67.59
C ILE A 354 -44.66 177.44 68.55
N THR A 355 -45.24 177.07 69.70
CA THR A 355 -45.75 178.03 70.69
C THR A 355 -44.65 178.91 71.29
N ASN A 356 -43.46 178.35 71.56
CA ASN A 356 -42.33 179.11 72.12
C ASN A 356 -41.72 180.11 71.13
N VAL A 357 -41.61 179.74 69.84
CA VAL A 357 -41.08 180.63 68.79
C VAL A 357 -42.00 181.84 68.60
N LEU A 358 -43.32 181.62 68.59
CA LEU A 358 -44.30 182.70 68.42
C LEU A 358 -44.36 183.67 69.64
N LEU A 359 -44.18 183.16 70.86
CA LEU A 359 -44.07 184.00 72.06
C LEU A 359 -42.82 184.90 72.04
N SER A 360 -41.67 184.35 71.65
CA SER A 360 -40.40 185.08 71.58
C SER A 360 -40.43 186.21 70.54
N TYR A 361 -41.16 186.02 69.44
CA TYR A 361 -41.38 187.03 68.41
C TYR A 361 -42.22 188.24 68.88
N LEU A 362 -43.10 188.07 69.87
CA LEU A 362 -43.96 189.12 70.41
C LEU A 362 -43.30 189.93 71.52
N THR A 363 -42.42 189.33 72.33
CA THR A 363 -41.73 190.01 73.45
C THR A 363 -40.46 190.75 73.02
N THR A 364 -39.95 190.49 71.82
CA THR A 364 -38.74 191.15 71.27
C THR A 364 -39.00 192.60 70.86
N SER A 365 -38.09 193.51 71.25
CA SER A 365 -38.19 194.95 70.97
C SER A 365 -38.29 195.27 69.48
N ARG A 366 -39.03 196.33 69.12
CA ARG A 366 -39.35 196.71 67.73
C ARG A 366 -38.15 197.13 66.85
N GLY A 367 -36.92 197.12 67.39
CA GLY A 367 -35.68 197.42 66.66
C GLY A 367 -34.60 196.34 66.69
N ASP A 368 -34.87 195.13 67.21
CA ASP A 368 -33.87 194.04 67.26
C ASP A 368 -33.90 193.17 65.99
N SER A 369 -32.71 192.98 65.38
CA SER A 369 -32.47 192.11 64.22
C SER A 369 -32.93 190.66 64.44
N LYS A 370 -32.85 190.13 65.67
CA LYS A 370 -33.23 188.75 66.01
C LYS A 370 -34.69 188.43 65.69
N ARG A 371 -35.54 189.45 65.64
CA ARG A 371 -36.96 189.32 65.31
C ARG A 371 -37.19 188.75 63.90
N TYR A 372 -36.28 189.06 62.97
CA TYR A 372 -36.30 188.56 61.59
C TYR A 372 -35.91 187.08 61.53
N GLU A 373 -34.87 186.67 62.28
CA GLU A 373 -34.41 185.28 62.37
C GLU A 373 -35.48 184.36 62.97
N MET A 374 -36.17 184.80 64.03
CA MET A 374 -37.28 184.05 64.62
C MET A 374 -38.44 183.83 63.64
N LEU A 375 -38.78 184.83 62.82
CA LEU A 375 -39.85 184.71 61.82
C LEU A 375 -39.42 183.84 60.63
N SER A 376 -38.15 183.87 60.25
CA SER A 376 -37.58 182.94 59.26
C SER A 376 -37.56 181.48 59.75
N LEU A 377 -37.29 181.25 61.05
CA LEU A 377 -37.41 179.93 61.66
C LEU A 377 -38.87 179.44 61.69
N LEU A 378 -39.82 180.33 62.02
CA LEU A 378 -41.25 180.01 62.02
C LEU A 378 -41.73 179.59 60.62
N ALA A 379 -41.33 180.32 59.58
CA ALA A 379 -41.59 179.97 58.19
C ALA A 379 -41.03 178.60 57.79
N SER A 380 -39.82 178.25 58.26
CA SER A 380 -39.20 176.94 57.99
C SER A 380 -39.82 175.78 58.76
N ILE A 381 -40.46 176.03 59.91
CA ILE A 381 -41.09 174.99 60.75
C ILE A 381 -42.54 174.72 60.32
N LEU A 382 -43.26 175.75 59.84
CA LEU A 382 -44.62 175.63 59.30
C LEU A 382 -44.67 175.42 57.77
N SER A 383 -43.52 175.34 57.10
CA SER A 383 -43.42 175.16 55.64
C SER A 383 -44.14 176.25 54.83
N TRP A 384 -44.01 177.52 55.25
CA TRP A 384 -44.66 178.65 54.57
C TRP A 384 -44.20 178.82 53.12
N THR A 385 -45.16 179.09 52.25
CA THR A 385 -44.97 179.35 50.82
C THR A 385 -44.54 180.80 50.57
N ASP A 386 -43.92 181.07 49.43
CA ASP A 386 -43.35 182.39 49.12
C ASP A 386 -44.31 183.61 49.24
N PRO A 387 -45.61 183.58 48.85
CA PRO A 387 -46.50 184.73 49.07
C PRO A 387 -46.77 185.02 50.56
N GLU A 388 -46.71 184.00 51.43
CA GLU A 388 -46.81 184.15 52.89
C GLU A 388 -45.53 184.77 53.48
N ARG A 389 -44.39 184.52 52.84
CA ARG A 389 -43.08 185.08 53.22
C ARG A 389 -42.92 186.54 52.77
N GLU A 390 -43.51 186.93 51.65
CA GLU A 390 -43.54 188.32 51.17
C GLU A 390 -44.47 189.20 52.03
N THR A 391 -45.71 188.74 52.29
CA THR A 391 -46.68 189.48 53.13
C THR A 391 -46.22 189.66 54.59
N ALA A 392 -45.38 188.77 55.10
CA ALA A 392 -44.71 188.93 56.40
C ALA A 392 -43.49 189.88 56.39
N GLY A 393 -43.13 190.44 55.22
CA GLY A 393 -42.00 191.37 55.05
C GLY A 393 -40.61 190.73 55.06
N LEU A 394 -40.51 189.40 54.88
CA LEU A 394 -39.26 188.66 54.99
C LEU A 394 -38.45 188.58 53.68
N GLN A 395 -38.96 189.16 52.57
CA GLN A 395 -38.22 189.31 51.31
C GLN A 395 -38.57 190.61 50.58
N ARG A 396 -37.58 191.16 49.87
CA ARG A 396 -37.77 192.02 48.68
C ARG A 396 -37.36 191.19 47.47
N ALA A 397 -38.06 191.34 46.35
CA ALA A 397 -38.03 190.41 45.22
C ALA A 397 -36.63 190.18 44.59
N GLY A 398 -36.32 188.91 44.24
CA GLY A 398 -35.34 188.57 43.19
C GLY A 398 -34.26 187.49 43.47
N ALA A 399 -34.61 186.22 43.72
CA ALA A 399 -33.72 185.04 43.64
C ALA A 399 -34.52 183.71 43.61
N GLY A 400 -34.04 182.53 43.18
CA GLY A 400 -32.80 182.20 42.43
C GLY A 400 -31.97 180.99 42.97
N GLY A 401 -31.97 179.83 42.29
CA GLY A 401 -31.02 178.69 42.46
C GLY A 401 -31.08 177.87 43.78
N GLY A 402 -30.35 176.75 44.01
CA GLY A 402 -29.58 175.89 43.09
C GLY A 402 -28.51 174.92 43.71
N SER A 403 -28.69 173.59 43.60
CA SER A 403 -27.67 172.48 43.47
C SER A 403 -26.72 171.97 44.63
N THR A 404 -26.35 170.66 44.50
CA THR A 404 -24.98 169.99 44.62
C THR A 404 -24.53 168.96 45.74
N ILE A 405 -24.20 167.70 45.31
CA ILE A 405 -23.26 166.59 45.78
C ILE A 405 -23.45 165.78 47.14
N ARG A 406 -23.31 164.41 47.09
CA ARG A 406 -22.64 163.40 48.04
C ARG A 406 -23.47 162.07 48.28
N LYS A 407 -22.97 160.87 48.74
CA LYS A 407 -21.69 160.07 48.64
C LYS A 407 -21.79 158.62 49.28
N SER A 408 -21.17 157.55 48.69
CA SER A 408 -20.72 156.22 49.29
C SER A 408 -21.77 155.15 49.76
N MET A 409 -21.50 153.85 50.09
CA MET A 409 -20.28 153.03 50.43
C MET A 409 -20.48 151.46 50.34
N ALA A 410 -19.39 150.65 50.12
CA ALA A 410 -19.08 149.22 50.49
C ALA A 410 -20.07 148.04 50.18
N GLY A 411 -19.70 146.74 50.07
CA GLY A 411 -18.47 145.88 50.16
C GLY A 411 -18.88 144.38 49.98
N SER A 412 -18.09 143.28 49.98
CA SER A 412 -16.63 142.97 50.11
C SER A 412 -16.32 141.54 49.50
N ARG A 413 -15.31 140.76 49.98
CA ARG A 413 -14.87 139.40 49.49
C ARG A 413 -14.29 138.53 50.64
N PRO A 414 -13.90 137.21 50.50
CA PRO A 414 -12.59 136.77 49.91
C PRO A 414 -12.53 135.33 49.25
N ALA A 415 -11.71 135.05 48.20
CA ALA A 415 -10.39 134.33 48.19
C ALA A 415 -10.45 132.75 48.08
N THR A 416 -9.55 131.98 47.42
CA THR A 416 -8.37 132.24 46.53
C THR A 416 -7.90 130.99 45.74
N ALA A 417 -7.41 131.17 44.50
CA ALA A 417 -6.41 130.36 43.74
C ALA A 417 -6.72 128.86 43.41
N SER A 418 -6.22 128.21 42.35
CA SER A 418 -5.18 128.50 41.30
C SER A 418 -5.36 127.63 40.02
N GLN A 419 -4.92 128.13 38.84
CA GLN A 419 -4.39 127.46 37.60
C GLN A 419 -4.98 126.09 37.11
N GLY A 420 -5.11 125.78 35.81
CA GLY A 420 -4.88 126.47 34.52
C GLY A 420 -5.34 125.55 33.35
N LYS A 421 -6.01 126.04 32.29
CA LYS A 421 -5.48 126.53 30.99
C LYS A 421 -5.33 125.47 29.86
N VAL A 422 -6.34 125.43 28.98
CA VAL A 422 -6.30 125.19 27.50
C VAL A 422 -6.21 123.74 26.95
N GLU A 423 -6.99 123.51 25.88
CA GLU A 423 -6.98 122.47 24.83
C GLU A 423 -6.87 120.97 25.18
N GLU A 424 -7.90 120.20 24.80
CA GLU A 424 -7.75 118.91 24.12
C GLU A 424 -9.10 118.50 23.45
N SER A 425 -9.15 118.48 22.11
CA SER A 425 -10.39 118.22 21.36
C SER A 425 -10.21 117.29 20.15
N GLU A 426 -9.41 116.23 20.30
CA GLU A 426 -9.10 115.27 19.21
C GLU A 426 -9.06 113.77 19.63
N SER A 427 -9.20 113.46 20.93
CA SER A 427 -8.85 112.13 21.47
C SER A 427 -9.81 110.97 21.10
N PHE A 428 -11.10 111.25 20.84
CA PHE A 428 -12.09 110.18 20.60
C PHE A 428 -12.26 109.75 19.14
N SER A 429 -12.07 110.67 18.17
CA SER A 429 -12.15 110.33 16.75
C SER A 429 -10.96 109.49 16.30
N ASN A 430 -9.75 109.83 16.74
CA ASN A 430 -8.53 109.14 16.31
C ASN A 430 -8.48 107.68 16.80
N MET A 431 -8.88 107.39 18.05
CA MET A 431 -8.96 106.00 18.54
C MET A 431 -10.02 105.16 17.80
N PHE A 432 -11.14 105.76 17.38
CA PHE A 432 -12.16 105.05 16.60
C PHE A 432 -11.70 104.77 15.16
N VAL A 433 -10.96 105.69 14.54
CA VAL A 433 -10.33 105.50 13.24
C VAL A 433 -9.20 104.47 13.32
N GLU A 434 -8.36 104.51 14.35
CA GLU A 434 -7.29 103.53 14.58
C GLU A 434 -7.87 102.11 14.79
N PHE A 435 -8.96 101.98 15.54
CA PHE A 435 -9.67 100.70 15.70
C PHE A 435 -10.14 100.14 14.35
N LEU A 436 -10.82 100.96 13.52
CA LEU A 436 -11.32 100.54 12.21
C LEU A 436 -10.19 100.18 11.22
N LEU A 437 -9.08 100.92 11.21
CA LEU A 437 -7.91 100.57 10.39
C LEU A 437 -7.23 99.28 10.87
N LYS A 438 -7.20 99.03 12.18
CA LYS A 438 -6.56 97.85 12.77
C LYS A 438 -7.35 96.57 12.55
N GLU A 439 -8.68 96.62 12.69
CA GLU A 439 -9.55 95.46 12.49
C GLU A 439 -9.72 95.11 11.00
N SER A 440 -9.85 96.11 10.12
CA SER A 440 -9.99 95.87 8.67
C SER A 440 -8.71 95.33 8.01
N ALA A 441 -7.53 95.66 8.53
CA ALA A 441 -6.25 95.15 8.02
C ALA A 441 -5.98 93.67 8.36
N GLN A 442 -6.67 93.10 9.36
CA GLN A 442 -6.32 91.80 9.95
C GLN A 442 -7.08 90.60 9.32
N GLY A 443 -7.92 90.85 8.30
CA GLY A 443 -8.79 89.84 7.67
C GLY A 443 -8.32 89.27 6.32
N GLN A 444 -7.16 89.65 5.77
CA GLN A 444 -6.80 89.29 4.39
C GLN A 444 -5.31 88.93 4.12
N ALA A 445 -4.69 88.23 5.07
CA ALA A 445 -3.50 87.38 4.87
C ALA A 445 -3.58 86.21 5.89
N GLU A 446 -3.09 85.00 5.65
CA GLU A 446 -2.06 84.57 4.68
C GLU A 446 -2.51 83.39 3.79
N ALA A 447 -1.90 83.28 2.60
CA ALA A 447 -1.99 82.09 1.75
C ALA A 447 -0.75 81.91 0.87
N SER A 448 0.37 81.43 1.43
CA SER A 448 1.51 80.91 0.65
C SER A 448 2.54 80.14 1.50
N SER A 449 2.90 78.92 1.08
CA SER A 449 4.16 78.27 1.49
C SER A 449 5.35 78.82 0.69
N PRO A 450 6.61 78.52 1.08
CA PRO A 450 7.41 77.70 0.15
C PRO A 450 8.47 76.73 0.77
N LEU A 451 8.36 75.45 0.35
CA LEU A 451 9.42 74.61 -0.25
C LEU A 451 10.65 74.06 0.55
N SER A 452 11.05 72.83 0.17
CA SER A 452 12.35 72.12 0.38
C SER A 452 12.49 71.34 1.72
N THR A 453 13.01 70.09 1.80
CA THR A 453 13.64 69.19 0.80
C THR A 453 13.34 67.70 1.10
N THR A 454 13.44 66.83 0.09
CA THR A 454 13.25 65.35 0.06
C THR A 454 14.50 64.56 0.56
N PRO A 455 14.59 63.19 0.63
CA PRO A 455 13.71 62.16 0.00
C PRO A 455 13.44 60.80 0.73
N SER A 456 12.60 59.98 0.07
CA SER A 456 12.43 58.49 0.14
C SER A 456 11.18 57.98 0.89
N ARG A 457 10.44 56.95 0.42
CA ARG A 457 10.63 56.02 -0.73
C ARG A 457 9.28 55.58 -1.37
N GLN A 458 9.33 55.28 -2.67
CA GLN A 458 8.30 54.72 -3.59
C GLN A 458 7.96 53.23 -3.32
N LEU A 459 6.98 52.57 -3.96
CA LEU A 459 5.64 52.89 -4.55
C LEU A 459 5.00 51.52 -4.97
N SER A 460 3.99 51.50 -5.85
CA SER A 460 3.16 50.35 -6.25
C SER A 460 3.66 49.51 -7.46
N LEU A 461 2.91 48.44 -7.78
CA LEU A 461 2.90 47.59 -9.01
C LEU A 461 2.76 48.42 -10.33
N PRO A 462 2.91 47.89 -11.60
CA PRO A 462 2.77 46.47 -12.06
C PRO A 462 3.62 45.95 -13.28
N SER A 463 3.38 44.68 -13.67
CA SER A 463 3.37 44.05 -15.03
C SER A 463 4.56 44.12 -16.03
N SER A 464 4.98 42.95 -16.60
CA SER A 464 5.43 42.75 -18.01
C SER A 464 5.86 41.29 -18.35
N SER A 465 6.09 40.98 -19.64
CA SER A 465 6.54 39.69 -20.28
C SER A 465 7.09 40.00 -21.69
N PRO A 466 7.53 39.06 -22.59
CA PRO A 466 7.88 37.62 -22.52
C PRO A 466 9.43 37.46 -22.75
N PRO A 467 10.09 36.59 -23.60
CA PRO A 467 9.79 35.34 -24.36
C PRO A 467 10.50 34.10 -23.71
N GLY A 468 10.93 32.98 -24.34
CA GLY A 468 10.95 32.47 -25.72
C GLY A 468 11.36 30.97 -25.79
N SER A 469 11.18 30.28 -26.94
CA SER A 469 11.24 28.80 -27.11
C SER A 469 12.39 28.33 -28.06
N PRO A 470 12.68 27.02 -28.38
CA PRO A 470 11.75 26.10 -29.10
C PRO A 470 11.86 24.55 -28.91
N GLY A 471 10.72 23.84 -29.07
CA GLY A 471 10.60 22.43 -29.56
C GLY A 471 10.94 21.28 -28.58
N GLY A 472 10.31 20.10 -28.61
CA GLY A 472 9.20 19.47 -29.40
C GLY A 472 8.86 18.10 -28.76
N ARG A 473 7.95 17.21 -29.21
CA ARG A 473 7.08 17.03 -30.40
C ARG A 473 5.75 16.32 -29.98
N SER A 474 4.93 15.89 -30.94
CA SER A 474 3.69 15.07 -30.77
C SER A 474 3.83 13.69 -31.49
N PRO A 475 2.88 12.71 -31.39
CA PRO A 475 1.54 12.81 -32.02
C PRO A 475 0.35 12.11 -31.30
N LEU A 476 -0.88 12.38 -31.80
CA LEU A 476 -2.17 11.60 -31.86
C LEU A 476 -2.57 10.63 -30.71
N GLY A 477 -3.86 10.49 -30.30
CA GLY A 477 -5.08 11.24 -30.63
C GLY A 477 -6.31 10.37 -31.01
N SER A 478 -7.35 10.31 -30.16
CA SER A 478 -8.68 9.77 -30.51
C SER A 478 -9.82 10.27 -29.57
N SER A 479 -11.06 10.25 -30.09
CA SER A 479 -12.37 10.49 -29.44
C SER A 479 -12.62 9.67 -28.14
N SER A 480 -13.57 9.99 -27.25
CA SER A 480 -14.94 10.51 -27.48
C SER A 480 -15.64 11.19 -26.28
N GLN A 481 -16.70 11.96 -26.59
CA GLN A 481 -17.88 12.40 -25.81
C GLN A 481 -18.04 12.01 -24.31
N GLY A 482 -18.49 12.95 -23.46
CA GLY A 482 -19.13 12.61 -22.18
C GLY A 482 -19.22 13.74 -21.12
N THR A 483 -20.35 14.46 -21.05
CA THR A 483 -20.69 15.43 -19.97
C THR A 483 -22.18 15.29 -19.61
N PRO A 484 -22.67 15.68 -18.41
CA PRO A 484 -21.98 16.13 -17.18
C PRO A 484 -22.57 15.49 -15.87
N ARG A 485 -22.18 16.08 -14.72
CA ARG A 485 -22.85 16.11 -13.38
C ARG A 485 -22.44 15.13 -12.26
N ILE A 486 -22.46 15.73 -11.06
CA ILE A 486 -22.39 15.25 -9.67
C ILE A 486 -23.15 16.32 -8.84
N PRO A 487 -23.47 16.15 -7.53
CA PRO A 487 -23.64 14.93 -6.72
C PRO A 487 -25.05 14.89 -6.04
N LEU A 488 -25.32 13.92 -5.14
CA LEU A 488 -25.69 14.13 -3.71
C LEU A 488 -26.49 12.96 -3.07
N ILE A 489 -26.12 12.63 -1.83
CA ILE A 489 -26.95 12.15 -0.70
C ILE A 489 -27.88 10.93 -0.93
N SER A 490 -27.60 9.80 -0.26
CA SER A 490 -28.32 9.46 0.99
C SER A 490 -27.66 8.35 1.82
N LEU A 491 -27.86 8.41 3.13
CA LEU A 491 -27.45 7.46 4.15
C LEU A 491 -28.70 6.72 4.68
N SER A 492 -28.67 5.39 4.77
CA SER A 492 -29.44 4.66 5.79
C SER A 492 -28.94 3.23 6.01
N GLN A 493 -29.06 2.78 7.25
CA GLN A 493 -28.71 1.43 7.68
C GLN A 493 -29.90 0.48 7.48
N SER A 494 -29.63 -0.82 7.36
CA SER A 494 -30.26 -1.82 8.26
C SER A 494 -29.55 -3.17 8.20
N ARG A 495 -29.22 -3.71 9.38
CA ARG A 495 -28.91 -5.13 9.56
C ARG A 495 -30.23 -5.92 9.64
N GLN A 496 -30.25 -7.14 9.12
CA GLN A 496 -31.11 -8.19 9.68
C GLN A 496 -30.41 -9.55 9.57
N SER A 497 -30.70 -10.42 10.55
CA SER A 497 -29.90 -11.59 10.87
C SER A 497 -30.70 -12.88 10.69
N LEU A 498 -30.12 -13.85 9.98
CA LEU A 498 -30.55 -15.25 10.04
C LEU A 498 -29.32 -16.13 10.24
N SER A 499 -29.31 -16.85 11.36
CA SER A 499 -28.35 -17.92 11.65
C SER A 499 -29.14 -19.09 12.21
N ILE A 500 -29.11 -20.22 11.50
CA ILE A 500 -29.83 -21.45 11.86
C ILE A 500 -28.79 -22.58 11.87
N ALA A 501 -28.44 -23.03 13.07
CA ALA A 501 -27.85 -24.36 13.27
C ALA A 501 -28.96 -25.42 13.35
N PRO A 502 -28.64 -26.72 13.20
CA PRO A 502 -28.51 -27.50 14.43
C PRO A 502 -27.51 -28.68 14.39
N THR A 503 -27.40 -29.35 15.55
CA THR A 503 -26.84 -30.69 15.83
C THR A 503 -25.30 -30.89 15.81
N PRO A 504 -24.69 -31.26 16.97
CA PRO A 504 -23.38 -31.92 17.05
C PRO A 504 -23.50 -33.46 17.09
N GLY A 505 -22.46 -34.17 16.66
CA GLY A 505 -22.36 -35.64 16.71
C GLY A 505 -21.88 -36.21 18.06
N PRO A 506 -21.94 -37.54 18.25
CA PRO A 506 -21.61 -38.21 19.52
C PRO A 506 -20.09 -38.39 19.77
N PRO A 507 -19.66 -38.52 21.04
CA PRO A 507 -18.24 -38.64 21.41
C PRO A 507 -17.67 -40.07 21.32
N PRO A 508 -16.35 -40.24 21.16
CA PRO A 508 -15.67 -41.54 21.14
C PRO A 508 -15.43 -42.13 22.56
N PRO A 509 -15.17 -43.46 22.67
CA PRO A 509 -15.09 -44.18 23.94
C PRO A 509 -13.72 -44.14 24.66
N ARG A 510 -13.72 -44.58 25.92
CA ARG A 510 -12.62 -44.48 26.91
C ARG A 510 -11.40 -45.38 26.67
N LYS A 511 -10.23 -44.87 27.10
CA LYS A 511 -9.17 -45.60 27.83
C LYS A 511 -9.01 -44.88 29.19
N LYS A 512 -8.88 -45.54 30.37
CA LYS A 512 -7.76 -46.36 30.88
C LYS A 512 -6.46 -45.54 30.99
N ASP A 513 -5.73 -45.50 32.12
CA ASP A 513 -5.86 -46.15 33.44
C ASP A 513 -5.15 -45.29 34.52
N GLN A 514 -5.15 -45.74 35.79
CA GLN A 514 -4.32 -45.28 36.94
C GLN A 514 -4.70 -43.95 37.61
N GLY A 515 -4.70 -43.95 38.95
CA GLY A 515 -5.11 -42.85 39.84
C GLY A 515 -5.86 -43.38 41.05
#